data_AF-A0A261Y3S6-F1
#
_entry.id   AF-A0A261Y3S6-F1
#
_cell.length_a   1.000
_cell.length_b   1.000
_cell.length_c   1.000
_cell.angle_alpha   90.00
_cell.angle_beta   90.00
_cell.angle_gamma   90.00
#
_symmetry.space_group_name_H-M   'P 1'
#
loop_
_entity.id
_entity.type
_entity.pdbx_description
1 polymer ?
#
loop_
_entity_poly.entity_id
_entity_poly.type
_entity_poly.pdbx_seq_one_letter_code
_entity_poly.pdbx_strand_id
1 'polypeptide(L)'
;MTRGNQRELARQKNQKKQAEQNKGKKMEGNSFQKQKETFRTSGAYDRWYEGRRLWAAVTVSIRNSTRNIWIMMKAPNDVKREIINLLLAYAFAIKHHCRNERGINYDDLNALLPPNFRLQYNSNETAANNLPLALAQEMQLRLLQYQADGALESTTFGLLNGTISSLVENLTAFERIGTTPIPLAYNIHLKQVITLYCLALPPQLAGNVGWWVVPVTSIAVFVFFGTDSIATEIENPFGYDANDL
;
A
#
# COMPACT_ATOMS: atom_id res chain seq x y z
N MET A 1 35.03 49.71 -20.07
CA MET A 1 35.43 48.29 -19.96
C MET A 1 36.13 47.86 -21.25
N THR A 2 37.38 47.43 -21.16
CA THR A 2 38.25 47.08 -22.29
C THR A 2 37.75 45.83 -23.03
N ARG A 3 37.91 45.76 -24.37
CA ARG A 3 37.46 44.63 -25.22
C ARG A 3 37.94 43.25 -24.73
N GLY A 4 39.05 43.17 -23.99
CA GLY A 4 39.54 41.94 -23.35
C GLY A 4 38.61 41.40 -22.25
N ASN A 5 38.07 42.28 -21.41
CA ASN A 5 37.24 41.91 -20.26
C ASN A 5 35.87 41.32 -20.70
N GLN A 6 35.35 41.80 -21.84
CA GLN A 6 34.12 41.30 -22.46
C GLN A 6 34.30 39.87 -23.02
N ARG A 7 35.47 39.56 -23.60
CA ARG A 7 35.78 38.22 -24.14
C ARG A 7 35.96 37.19 -23.02
N GLU A 8 36.55 37.61 -21.90
CA GLU A 8 36.76 36.75 -20.74
C GLU A 8 35.44 36.42 -20.04
N LEU A 9 34.56 37.41 -19.90
CA LEU A 9 33.20 37.22 -19.39
C LEU A 9 32.37 36.28 -20.29
N ALA A 10 32.52 36.37 -21.61
CA ALA A 10 31.87 35.47 -22.55
C ALA A 10 32.37 34.02 -22.43
N ARG A 11 33.68 33.83 -22.23
CA ARG A 11 34.28 32.50 -21.99
C ARG A 11 33.77 31.87 -20.68
N GLN A 12 33.71 32.64 -19.60
CA GLN A 12 33.18 32.16 -18.32
C GLN A 12 31.70 31.77 -18.42
N LYS A 13 30.88 32.55 -19.13
CA LYS A 13 29.46 32.21 -19.36
C LYS A 13 29.29 30.92 -20.18
N ASN A 14 30.12 30.70 -21.19
CA ASN A 14 30.07 29.47 -21.98
C ASN A 14 30.54 28.24 -21.20
N GLN A 15 31.60 28.37 -20.40
CA GLN A 15 32.05 27.29 -19.52
C GLN A 15 30.99 26.93 -18.46
N LYS A 16 30.31 27.92 -17.89
CA LYS A 16 29.24 27.69 -16.92
C LYS A 16 28.04 26.99 -17.56
N LYS A 17 27.63 27.39 -18.77
CA LYS A 17 26.59 26.70 -19.55
C LYS A 17 26.95 25.25 -19.90
N GLN A 18 28.20 24.99 -20.30
CA GLN A 18 28.68 23.63 -20.57
C GLN A 18 28.73 22.77 -19.29
N ALA A 19 29.12 23.35 -18.15
CA ALA A 19 29.12 22.66 -16.87
C ALA A 19 27.69 22.32 -16.42
N GLU A 20 26.72 23.21 -16.63
CA GLU A 20 25.30 22.98 -16.33
C GLU A 20 24.68 21.92 -17.25
N GLN A 21 24.97 21.94 -18.55
CA GLN A 21 24.55 20.88 -19.49
C GLN A 21 25.16 19.52 -19.15
N ASN A 22 26.44 19.47 -18.79
CA ASN A 22 27.09 18.23 -18.39
C ASN A 22 26.55 17.71 -17.04
N LYS A 23 26.18 18.59 -16.11
CA LYS A 23 25.47 18.20 -14.88
C LYS A 23 24.08 17.62 -15.17
N GLY A 24 23.32 18.24 -16.08
CA GLY A 24 22.00 17.74 -16.51
C GLY A 24 22.07 16.34 -17.13
N LYS A 25 22.98 16.14 -18.10
CA LYS A 25 23.18 14.82 -18.72
C LYS A 25 23.68 13.75 -17.75
N LYS A 26 24.49 14.12 -16.74
CA LYS A 26 24.95 13.19 -15.70
C LYS A 26 23.84 12.82 -14.71
N MET A 27 22.91 13.75 -14.43
CA MET A 27 21.73 13.46 -13.62
C MET A 27 20.69 12.62 -14.36
N GLU A 28 20.47 12.86 -15.66
CA GLU A 28 19.63 11.99 -16.51
C GLU A 28 20.26 10.60 -16.67
N GLY A 29 21.57 10.50 -16.92
CA GLY A 29 22.26 9.20 -16.99
C GLY A 29 22.17 8.40 -15.68
N ASN A 30 22.29 9.07 -14.53
CA ASN A 30 22.12 8.44 -13.23
C ASN A 30 20.65 8.14 -12.88
N SER A 31 19.67 8.91 -13.37
CA SER A 31 18.25 8.60 -13.17
C SER A 31 17.80 7.42 -14.02
N PHE A 32 18.30 7.30 -15.26
CA PHE A 32 18.05 6.14 -16.13
C PHE A 32 18.78 4.87 -15.66
N GLN A 33 19.99 4.98 -15.09
CA GLN A 33 20.65 3.84 -14.44
C GLN A 33 19.98 3.46 -13.11
N LYS A 34 19.50 4.42 -12.31
CA LYS A 34 18.63 4.14 -11.14
C LYS A 34 17.28 3.54 -11.54
N GLN A 35 16.74 3.87 -12.71
CA GLN A 35 15.47 3.32 -13.19
C GLN A 35 15.59 1.86 -13.63
N LYS A 36 16.77 1.38 -14.05
CA LYS A 36 16.97 -0.01 -14.47
C LYS A 36 17.23 -0.98 -13.32
N GLU A 37 17.61 -0.48 -12.15
CA GLU A 37 17.77 -1.30 -10.94
C GLU A 37 16.38 -1.64 -10.37
N THR A 38 15.91 -2.79 -10.87
CA THR A 38 14.80 -3.64 -10.37
C THR A 38 13.42 -3.00 -10.33
N PHE A 39 12.83 -2.72 -11.50
CA PHE A 39 11.40 -2.43 -11.66
C PHE A 39 10.49 -3.40 -10.88
N ARG A 40 10.87 -4.69 -10.78
CA ARG A 40 10.11 -5.68 -10.00
C ARG A 40 10.21 -5.43 -8.50
N THR A 41 11.43 -5.38 -7.96
CA THR A 41 11.66 -5.21 -6.52
C THR A 41 11.15 -3.85 -6.04
N SER A 42 11.37 -2.79 -6.82
CA SER A 42 10.82 -1.47 -6.55
C SER A 42 9.30 -1.47 -6.59
N GLY A 43 8.68 -2.11 -7.59
CA GLY A 43 7.22 -2.22 -7.68
C GLY A 43 6.60 -3.05 -6.53
N ALA A 44 7.22 -4.16 -6.15
CA ALA A 44 6.79 -4.97 -5.00
C ALA A 44 6.92 -4.19 -3.68
N TYR A 45 8.05 -3.49 -3.49
CA TYR A 45 8.27 -2.64 -2.33
C TYR A 45 7.26 -1.49 -2.24
N ASP A 46 6.96 -0.82 -3.36
CA ASP A 46 5.98 0.26 -3.42
C ASP A 46 4.58 -0.23 -3.00
N ARG A 47 4.17 -1.42 -3.45
CA ARG A 47 2.89 -2.04 -3.05
C ARG A 47 2.85 -2.33 -1.55
N TRP A 48 3.90 -2.96 -1.01
CA TRP A 48 4.00 -3.27 0.41
C TRP A 48 3.96 -2.00 1.27
N TYR A 49 4.74 -1.00 0.89
CA TYR A 49 4.80 0.27 1.58
C TYR A 49 3.49 1.04 1.49
N GLU A 50 2.80 1.00 0.34
CA GLU A 50 1.47 1.58 0.19
C GLU A 50 0.46 0.89 1.11
N GLY A 51 0.43 -0.44 1.15
CA GLY A 51 -0.42 -1.21 2.07
C GLY A 51 -0.20 -0.80 3.54
N ARG A 52 1.06 -0.62 3.95
CA ARG A 52 1.40 -0.14 5.30
C ARG A 52 0.87 1.27 5.57
N ARG A 53 0.97 2.17 4.59
CA ARG A 53 0.45 3.54 4.70
C ARG A 53 -1.08 3.56 4.82
N LEU A 54 -1.78 2.70 4.10
CA LEU A 54 -3.25 2.58 4.19
C LEU A 54 -3.68 2.09 5.58
N TRP A 55 -3.02 1.09 6.15
CA TRP A 55 -3.30 0.64 7.53
C TRP A 55 -3.07 1.76 8.55
N ALA A 56 -2.02 2.56 8.38
CA ALA A 56 -1.77 3.72 9.21
C ALA A 56 -2.88 4.79 9.05
N ALA A 57 -3.36 5.03 7.83
CA ALA A 57 -4.45 5.97 7.56
C ALA A 57 -5.77 5.51 8.22
N VAL A 58 -6.13 4.24 8.09
CA VAL A 58 -7.30 3.65 8.77
C VAL A 58 -7.19 3.82 10.29
N THR A 59 -6.02 3.53 10.86
CA THR A 59 -5.77 3.70 12.29
C THR A 59 -5.97 5.14 12.75
N VAL A 60 -5.48 6.12 11.97
CA VAL A 60 -5.65 7.54 12.26
C VAL A 60 -7.12 7.95 12.21
N SER A 61 -7.85 7.52 11.17
CA SER A 61 -9.28 7.79 11.02
C SER A 61 -10.07 7.23 12.21
N ILE A 62 -9.87 5.95 12.57
CA ILE A 62 -10.56 5.32 13.70
C ILE A 62 -10.25 6.04 15.03
N ARG A 63 -8.98 6.42 15.28
CA ARG A 63 -8.60 7.14 16.51
C ARG A 63 -9.27 8.50 16.60
N ASN A 64 -9.28 9.26 15.50
CA ASN A 64 -9.91 10.57 15.46
C ASN A 64 -11.43 10.48 15.62
N SER A 65 -12.09 9.54 14.92
CA SER A 65 -13.53 9.32 15.03
C SER A 65 -13.90 8.86 16.44
N THR A 66 -13.15 7.93 17.04
CA THR A 66 -13.36 7.48 18.42
C THR A 66 -13.28 8.66 19.40
N ARG A 67 -12.26 9.51 19.28
CA ARG A 67 -12.13 10.71 20.14
C ARG A 67 -13.31 11.65 19.96
N ASN A 68 -13.72 11.92 18.72
CA ASN A 68 -14.84 12.83 18.42
C ASN A 68 -16.17 12.25 18.95
N ILE A 69 -16.45 10.96 18.74
CA ILE A 69 -17.64 10.28 19.29
C ILE A 69 -17.63 10.35 20.82
N TRP A 70 -16.50 10.05 21.45
CA TRP A 70 -16.42 10.00 22.91
C TRP A 70 -16.73 11.36 23.56
N ILE A 71 -16.17 12.43 23.00
CA ILE A 71 -16.23 13.78 23.59
C ILE A 71 -17.44 14.58 23.10
N MET A 72 -17.75 14.55 21.80
CA MET A 72 -18.68 15.49 21.18
C MET A 72 -20.12 14.95 21.12
N MET A 73 -20.31 13.62 21.14
CA MET A 73 -21.65 13.03 21.08
C MET A 73 -22.37 13.13 22.43
N LYS A 74 -23.62 13.59 22.40
CA LYS A 74 -24.51 13.72 23.56
C LYS A 74 -25.38 12.47 23.69
N ALA A 75 -24.75 11.34 23.98
CA ALA A 75 -25.42 10.05 24.14
C ALA A 75 -24.83 9.27 25.33
N PRO A 76 -25.54 8.27 25.87
CA PRO A 76 -24.99 7.43 26.91
C PRO A 76 -23.83 6.54 26.38
N ASN A 77 -23.00 6.06 27.30
CA ASN A 77 -21.70 5.46 26.96
C ASN A 77 -21.82 4.13 26.19
N ASP A 78 -22.90 3.40 26.39
CA ASP A 78 -23.25 2.18 25.65
C ASP A 78 -23.46 2.47 24.16
N VAL A 79 -24.22 3.51 23.83
CA VAL A 79 -24.47 3.96 22.45
C VAL A 79 -23.17 4.40 21.77
N LYS A 80 -22.33 5.16 22.49
CA LYS A 80 -20.99 5.57 21.99
C LYS A 80 -20.11 4.35 21.70
N ARG A 81 -20.11 3.36 22.59
CA ARG A 81 -19.35 2.11 22.42
C ARG A 81 -19.82 1.31 21.22
N GLU A 82 -21.12 1.28 20.93
CA GLU A 82 -21.65 0.58 19.75
C GLU A 82 -21.04 1.11 18.44
N ILE A 83 -21.00 2.43 18.25
CA ILE A 83 -20.38 3.03 17.04
C ILE A 83 -18.87 2.79 16.99
N ILE A 84 -18.20 2.90 18.14
CA ILE A 84 -16.76 2.64 18.23
C ILE A 84 -16.46 1.17 17.88
N ASN A 85 -17.30 0.23 18.32
CA ASN A 85 -17.18 -1.18 17.97
C ASN A 85 -17.36 -1.40 16.47
N LEU A 86 -18.29 -0.68 15.82
CA LEU A 86 -18.43 -0.72 14.35
C LEU A 86 -17.18 -0.21 13.62
N LEU A 87 -16.54 0.87 14.11
CA LEU A 87 -15.27 1.37 13.57
C LEU A 87 -14.14 0.31 13.69
N LEU A 88 -14.08 -0.40 14.82
CA LEU A 88 -13.13 -1.48 15.02
C LEU A 88 -13.46 -2.69 14.13
N ALA A 89 -14.74 -3.07 14.05
CA ALA A 89 -15.20 -4.15 13.18
C ALA A 89 -14.86 -3.87 11.72
N TYR A 90 -14.93 -2.61 11.27
CA TYR A 90 -14.55 -2.20 9.93
C TYR A 90 -13.07 -2.49 9.63
N ALA A 91 -12.16 -2.24 10.57
CA ALA A 91 -10.74 -2.56 10.40
C ALA A 91 -10.50 -4.07 10.24
N PHE A 92 -11.14 -4.89 11.08
CA PHE A 92 -11.06 -6.35 10.96
C PHE A 92 -11.71 -6.86 9.68
N ALA A 93 -12.83 -6.25 9.28
CA ALA A 93 -13.48 -6.57 8.01
C ALA A 93 -12.58 -6.27 6.82
N ILE A 94 -11.80 -5.18 6.81
CA ILE A 94 -10.81 -4.91 5.74
C ILE A 94 -9.79 -6.05 5.68
N LYS A 95 -9.24 -6.46 6.83
CA LYS A 95 -8.26 -7.56 6.89
C LYS A 95 -8.84 -8.84 6.26
N HIS A 96 -10.04 -9.24 6.67
CA HIS A 96 -10.71 -10.41 6.12
C HIS A 96 -11.03 -10.26 4.63
N HIS A 97 -11.49 -9.08 4.21
CA HIS A 97 -11.79 -8.77 2.81
C HIS A 97 -10.57 -8.89 1.91
N CYS A 98 -9.43 -8.32 2.30
CA CYS A 98 -8.17 -8.42 1.56
C CYS A 98 -7.65 -9.86 1.45
N ARG A 99 -8.01 -10.72 2.41
CA ARG A 99 -7.69 -12.15 2.44
C ARG A 99 -8.73 -13.04 1.75
N ASN A 100 -9.77 -12.43 1.18
CA ASN A 100 -10.92 -13.12 0.58
C ASN A 100 -11.64 -14.07 1.58
N GLU A 101 -11.55 -13.75 2.87
CA GLU A 101 -12.25 -14.39 3.99
C GLU A 101 -13.65 -13.76 4.10
N ARG A 102 -14.66 -14.38 3.49
CA ARG A 102 -16.03 -13.84 3.43
C ARG A 102 -16.84 -14.17 4.68
N GLY A 103 -17.89 -13.38 4.94
CA GLY A 103 -18.82 -13.59 6.05
C GLY A 103 -18.43 -12.85 7.33
N ILE A 104 -19.14 -13.17 8.42
CA ILE A 104 -19.07 -12.45 9.72
C ILE A 104 -18.68 -13.36 10.90
N ASN A 105 -18.49 -14.64 10.66
CA ASN A 105 -18.29 -15.66 11.70
C ASN A 105 -16.80 -15.80 12.06
N TYR A 106 -16.19 -14.68 12.47
CA TYR A 106 -14.80 -14.62 12.92
C TYR A 106 -14.74 -14.17 14.38
N ASP A 107 -13.80 -14.71 15.16
CA ASP A 107 -13.72 -14.48 16.61
C ASP A 107 -13.50 -13.01 16.98
N ASP A 108 -12.74 -12.28 16.16
CA ASP A 108 -12.48 -10.86 16.33
C ASP A 108 -13.70 -9.97 15.98
N LEU A 109 -14.57 -10.43 15.09
CA LEU A 109 -15.82 -9.74 14.75
C LEU A 109 -16.97 -10.12 15.70
N ASN A 110 -16.93 -11.30 16.31
CA ASN A 110 -18.00 -11.82 17.18
C ASN A 110 -18.35 -10.87 18.34
N ALA A 111 -17.35 -10.25 18.95
CA ALA A 111 -17.54 -9.33 20.07
C ALA A 111 -17.90 -7.89 19.66
N LEU A 112 -17.70 -7.52 18.39
CA LEU A 112 -17.81 -6.14 17.92
C LEU A 112 -19.12 -5.87 17.18
N LEU A 113 -19.66 -6.86 16.48
CA LEU A 113 -20.85 -6.68 15.64
C LEU A 113 -22.14 -6.61 16.49
N PRO A 114 -22.97 -5.58 16.30
CA PRO A 114 -24.28 -5.51 16.94
C PRO A 114 -25.16 -6.72 16.56
N PRO A 115 -25.96 -7.28 17.50
CA PRO A 115 -26.85 -8.41 17.19
C PRO A 115 -27.80 -8.15 16.02
N ASN A 116 -28.34 -6.92 15.93
CA ASN A 116 -29.25 -6.51 14.87
C ASN A 116 -28.57 -6.52 13.49
N PHE A 117 -27.30 -6.11 13.43
CA PHE A 117 -26.53 -6.14 12.18
C PHE A 117 -26.35 -7.57 11.68
N ARG A 118 -26.07 -8.53 12.57
CA ARG A 118 -25.91 -9.95 12.21
C ARG A 118 -27.15 -10.54 11.56
N LEU A 119 -28.32 -10.24 12.13
CA LEU A 119 -29.60 -10.70 11.60
C LEU A 119 -29.84 -10.15 10.19
N GLN A 120 -29.61 -8.84 10.01
CA GLN A 120 -29.78 -8.16 8.73
C GLN A 120 -28.79 -8.66 7.67
N TYR A 121 -27.53 -8.88 8.06
CA TYR A 121 -26.50 -9.40 7.18
C TYR A 121 -26.83 -10.81 6.67
N ASN A 122 -27.26 -11.70 7.56
CA ASN A 122 -27.64 -13.07 7.19
C ASN A 122 -28.89 -13.13 6.29
N SER A 123 -29.77 -12.13 6.35
CA SER A 123 -30.93 -12.02 5.46
C SER A 123 -30.64 -11.43 4.07
N ASN A 124 -29.48 -10.78 3.88
CA ASN A 124 -29.15 -10.06 2.65
C ASN A 124 -27.91 -10.65 1.96
N GLU A 125 -28.12 -11.56 0.99
CA GLU A 125 -27.04 -12.19 0.21
C GLU A 125 -26.15 -11.19 -0.53
N THR A 126 -26.67 -10.03 -0.95
CA THR A 126 -25.89 -8.99 -1.66
C THR A 126 -24.91 -8.24 -0.74
N ALA A 127 -25.23 -8.06 0.54
CA ALA A 127 -24.32 -7.50 1.54
C ALA A 127 -23.18 -8.47 1.90
N ALA A 128 -23.37 -9.77 1.62
CA ALA A 128 -22.40 -10.81 1.96
C ALA A 128 -21.07 -10.69 1.20
N ASN A 129 -21.03 -9.93 0.09
CA ASN A 129 -19.86 -9.84 -0.78
C ASN A 129 -18.83 -8.79 -0.35
N ASN A 130 -19.20 -7.75 0.40
CA ASN A 130 -18.26 -6.70 0.85
C ASN A 130 -18.64 -6.23 2.26
N LEU A 131 -18.17 -6.99 3.25
CA LEU A 131 -18.44 -6.70 4.68
C LEU A 131 -17.96 -5.30 5.11
N PRO A 132 -16.75 -4.82 4.74
CA PRO A 132 -16.35 -3.45 5.06
C PRO A 132 -17.36 -2.41 4.60
N LEU A 133 -17.85 -2.52 3.36
CA LEU A 133 -18.82 -1.57 2.82
C LEU A 133 -20.18 -1.64 3.55
N ALA A 134 -20.64 -2.85 3.89
CA ALA A 134 -21.85 -3.02 4.70
C ALA A 134 -21.72 -2.37 6.09
N LEU A 135 -20.54 -2.48 6.72
CA LEU A 135 -20.25 -1.80 7.99
C LEU A 135 -20.18 -0.28 7.84
N ALA A 136 -19.62 0.23 6.74
CA ALA A 136 -19.63 1.68 6.46
C ALA A 136 -21.05 2.23 6.30
N GLN A 137 -21.92 1.48 5.61
CA GLN A 137 -23.34 1.82 5.48
C GLN A 137 -24.05 1.81 6.84
N GLU A 138 -23.84 0.77 7.66
CA GLU A 138 -24.40 0.69 9.00
C GLU A 138 -23.94 1.88 9.86
N MET A 139 -22.65 2.20 9.85
CA MET A 139 -22.12 3.38 10.56
C MET A 139 -22.83 4.66 10.11
N GLN A 140 -23.02 4.86 8.80
CA GLN A 140 -23.71 6.03 8.27
C GLN A 140 -25.17 6.11 8.72
N LEU A 141 -25.89 4.99 8.68
CA LEU A 141 -27.29 4.91 9.13
C LEU A 141 -27.42 5.29 10.61
N ARG A 142 -26.52 4.80 11.46
CA ARG A 142 -26.49 5.14 12.89
C ARG A 142 -26.18 6.61 13.12
N LEU A 143 -25.21 7.19 12.41
CA LEU A 143 -24.92 8.63 12.52
C LEU A 143 -26.13 9.49 12.13
N LEU A 144 -26.87 9.11 11.09
CA LEU A 144 -28.09 9.80 10.69
C LEU A 144 -29.18 9.73 11.76
N GLN A 145 -29.38 8.56 12.38
CA GLN A 145 -30.32 8.39 13.49
C GLN A 145 -29.95 9.31 14.67
N TYR A 146 -28.69 9.28 15.11
CA TYR A 146 -28.24 10.12 16.23
C TYR A 146 -28.27 11.62 15.92
N GLN A 147 -28.15 12.01 14.65
CA GLN A 147 -28.38 13.39 14.25
C GLN A 147 -29.86 13.77 14.36
N ALA A 148 -30.76 12.90 13.90
CA ALA A 148 -32.22 13.10 14.00
C ALA A 148 -32.68 13.20 15.46
N ASP A 149 -32.08 12.38 16.34
CA ASP A 149 -32.36 12.35 17.78
C ASP A 149 -31.71 13.51 18.57
N GLY A 150 -30.95 14.38 17.89
CA GLY A 150 -30.26 15.52 18.51
C GLY A 150 -29.02 15.16 19.34
N ALA A 151 -28.59 13.90 19.32
CA ALA A 151 -27.39 13.42 20.00
C ALA A 151 -26.10 13.86 19.28
N LEU A 152 -26.16 14.15 17.98
CA LEU A 152 -25.08 14.70 17.17
C LEU A 152 -25.44 16.08 16.60
N GLU A 153 -24.56 17.05 16.84
CA GLU A 153 -24.62 18.36 16.18
C GLU A 153 -24.17 18.24 14.71
N SER A 154 -24.73 19.05 13.81
CA SER A 154 -24.39 19.07 12.38
C SER A 154 -22.89 19.16 12.09
N THR A 155 -22.14 19.94 12.88
CA THR A 155 -20.68 20.05 12.75
C THR A 155 -19.99 18.70 13.02
N THR A 156 -20.38 18.05 14.12
CA THR A 156 -19.80 16.75 14.52
C THR A 156 -20.22 15.64 13.54
N PHE A 157 -21.48 15.66 13.10
CA PHE A 157 -21.98 14.77 12.06
C PHE A 157 -21.15 14.90 10.77
N GLY A 158 -20.91 16.12 10.30
CA GLY A 158 -20.09 16.38 9.11
C GLY A 158 -18.65 15.84 9.24
N LEU A 159 -18.03 16.03 10.42
CA LEU A 159 -16.69 15.48 10.70
C LEU A 159 -16.67 13.94 10.65
N LEU A 160 -17.65 13.30 11.28
CA LEU A 160 -17.74 11.83 11.32
C LEU A 160 -18.08 11.25 9.94
N ASN A 161 -18.99 11.89 9.21
CA ASN A 161 -19.31 11.53 7.82
C ASN A 161 -18.06 11.61 6.93
N GLY A 162 -17.25 12.67 7.06
CA GLY A 162 -15.97 12.77 6.36
C GLY A 162 -14.99 11.64 6.70
N THR A 163 -14.95 11.21 7.97
CA THR A 163 -14.12 10.05 8.35
C THR A 163 -14.62 8.73 7.75
N ILE A 164 -15.93 8.52 7.62
CA ILE A 164 -16.48 7.35 6.95
C ILE A 164 -16.12 7.37 5.46
N SER A 165 -16.27 8.52 4.78
CA SER A 165 -15.84 8.66 3.38
C SER A 165 -14.36 8.32 3.20
N SER A 166 -13.48 8.82 4.08
CA SER A 166 -12.05 8.49 4.05
C SER A 166 -11.78 7.00 4.29
N LEU A 167 -12.54 6.34 5.18
CA LEU A 167 -12.44 4.89 5.36
C LEU A 167 -12.78 4.13 4.07
N VAL A 168 -13.87 4.51 3.39
CA VAL A 168 -14.29 3.90 2.11
C VAL A 168 -13.27 4.16 0.98
N GLU A 169 -12.67 5.36 0.94
CA GLU A 169 -11.56 5.66 0.01
C GLU A 169 -10.36 4.74 0.26
N ASN A 170 -10.00 4.51 1.53
CA ASN A 170 -8.93 3.58 1.88
C ASN A 170 -9.26 2.14 1.45
N LEU A 171 -10.52 1.68 1.62
CA LEU A 171 -10.97 0.37 1.15
C LEU A 171 -10.75 0.21 -0.36
N THR A 172 -11.10 1.21 -1.15
CA THR A 172 -10.85 1.21 -2.60
C THR A 172 -9.36 1.05 -2.91
N ALA A 173 -8.49 1.71 -2.14
CA ALA A 173 -7.04 1.58 -2.31
C ALA A 173 -6.52 0.19 -1.89
N PHE A 174 -7.04 -0.40 -0.82
CA PHE A 174 -6.75 -1.80 -0.44
C PHE A 174 -7.15 -2.77 -1.55
N GLU A 175 -8.37 -2.63 -2.08
CA GLU A 175 -8.87 -3.43 -3.20
C GLU A 175 -8.00 -3.27 -4.43
N ARG A 176 -7.56 -2.04 -4.75
CA ARG A 176 -6.64 -1.81 -5.87
C ARG A 176 -5.34 -2.60 -5.68
N ILE A 177 -4.71 -2.55 -4.51
CA ILE A 177 -3.47 -3.32 -4.27
C ILE A 177 -3.73 -4.82 -4.43
N GLY A 178 -4.79 -5.36 -3.83
CA GLY A 178 -5.10 -6.80 -3.87
C GLY A 178 -5.54 -7.31 -5.25
N THR A 179 -6.26 -6.51 -6.03
CA THR A 179 -6.87 -6.92 -7.31
C THR A 179 -6.05 -6.56 -8.54
N THR A 180 -5.04 -5.70 -8.41
CA THR A 180 -4.15 -5.30 -9.52
C THR A 180 -2.72 -5.80 -9.30
N PRO A 181 -2.45 -7.12 -9.34
CA PRO A 181 -1.09 -7.66 -9.18
C PRO A 181 -0.14 -7.21 -10.28
N ILE A 182 1.18 -7.35 -10.05
CA ILE A 182 2.17 -7.13 -11.12
C ILE A 182 1.84 -8.10 -12.27
N PRO A 183 1.86 -7.65 -13.54
CA PRO A 183 1.45 -8.49 -14.66
C PRO A 183 2.15 -9.84 -14.68
N LEU A 184 1.38 -10.92 -14.72
CA LEU A 184 1.92 -12.29 -14.65
C LEU A 184 2.98 -12.57 -15.72
N ALA A 185 2.76 -12.10 -16.95
CA ALA A 185 3.72 -12.25 -18.04
C ALA A 185 5.09 -11.62 -17.70
N TYR A 186 5.10 -10.49 -16.99
CA TYR A 186 6.33 -9.86 -16.54
C TYR A 186 7.06 -10.74 -15.51
N ASN A 187 6.35 -11.28 -14.52
CA ASN A 187 6.93 -12.20 -13.52
C ASN A 187 7.50 -13.48 -14.15
N ILE A 188 6.78 -14.07 -15.11
CA ILE A 188 7.24 -15.28 -15.82
C ILE A 188 8.50 -14.97 -16.65
N HIS A 189 8.47 -13.91 -17.47
CA HIS A 189 9.59 -13.56 -18.32
C HIS A 189 10.83 -13.17 -17.52
N LEU A 190 10.68 -12.44 -16.40
CA LEU A 190 11.81 -12.09 -15.55
C LEU A 190 12.50 -13.34 -14.99
N LYS A 191 11.73 -14.31 -14.48
CA LYS A 191 12.27 -15.59 -13.99
C LYS A 191 12.99 -16.37 -15.09
N GLN A 192 12.43 -16.42 -16.30
CA GLN A 192 13.07 -17.05 -17.46
C GLN A 192 14.42 -16.39 -17.80
N VAL A 193 14.46 -15.05 -17.84
CA VAL A 193 15.68 -14.29 -18.15
C VAL A 193 16.75 -14.49 -17.07
N ILE A 194 16.39 -14.39 -15.79
CA ILE A 194 17.33 -14.63 -14.67
C ILE A 194 17.89 -16.06 -14.75
N THR A 195 17.04 -17.04 -15.02
CA THR A 195 17.45 -18.45 -15.12
C THR A 195 18.42 -18.67 -16.29
N LEU A 196 18.07 -18.19 -17.49
CA LEU A 196 18.93 -18.30 -18.67
C LEU A 196 20.26 -17.58 -18.48
N TYR A 197 20.23 -16.40 -17.86
CA TYR A 197 21.44 -15.64 -17.54
C TYR A 197 22.35 -16.42 -16.59
N CYS A 198 21.81 -16.97 -15.50
CA CYS A 198 22.57 -17.78 -14.54
C CYS A 198 23.14 -19.05 -15.16
N LEU A 199 22.42 -19.69 -16.09
CA LEU A 199 22.91 -20.88 -16.82
C LEU A 199 24.01 -20.53 -17.84
N ALA A 200 23.95 -19.36 -18.45
CA ALA A 200 24.94 -18.91 -19.43
C ALA A 200 26.26 -18.45 -18.78
N LEU A 201 26.23 -18.07 -17.51
CA LEU A 201 27.35 -17.43 -16.80
C LEU A 201 28.56 -18.37 -16.57
N PRO A 202 28.42 -19.65 -16.16
CA PRO A 202 29.57 -20.52 -15.93
C PRO A 202 30.41 -20.80 -17.18
N PRO A 203 29.83 -21.17 -18.35
CA PRO A 203 30.61 -21.36 -19.58
C PRO A 203 31.37 -20.10 -20.02
N GLN A 204 30.81 -18.91 -19.80
CA GLN A 204 31.43 -17.63 -20.14
C GLN A 204 32.68 -17.33 -19.29
N LEU A 205 32.68 -17.74 -18.03
CA LEU A 205 33.76 -17.45 -17.08
C LEU A 205 34.80 -18.57 -16.98
N ALA A 206 34.43 -19.82 -17.29
CA ALA A 206 35.27 -21.00 -17.08
C ALA A 206 36.67 -20.88 -17.69
N GLY A 207 36.79 -20.28 -18.88
CA GLY A 207 38.07 -20.09 -19.56
C GLY A 207 39.01 -19.07 -18.89
N ASN A 208 38.47 -18.12 -18.13
CA ASN A 208 39.23 -17.01 -17.56
C ASN A 208 39.60 -17.23 -16.08
N VAL A 209 38.71 -17.86 -15.30
CA VAL A 209 38.87 -17.99 -13.84
C VAL A 209 39.03 -19.44 -13.36
N GLY A 210 38.98 -20.42 -14.26
CA GLY A 210 39.12 -21.84 -13.92
C GLY A 210 38.11 -22.28 -12.83
N TRP A 211 38.57 -23.02 -11.82
CA TRP A 211 37.72 -23.54 -10.73
C TRP A 211 37.01 -22.46 -9.88
N TRP A 212 37.50 -21.21 -9.88
CA TRP A 212 36.82 -20.09 -9.23
C TRP A 212 35.45 -19.77 -9.85
N VAL A 213 35.15 -20.31 -11.03
CA VAL A 213 33.83 -20.20 -11.65
C VAL A 213 32.71 -20.68 -10.73
N VAL A 214 32.93 -21.74 -9.94
CA VAL A 214 31.92 -22.33 -9.06
C VAL A 214 31.49 -21.35 -7.94
N PRO A 215 32.38 -20.84 -7.09
CA PRO A 215 31.99 -19.88 -6.05
C PRO A 215 31.47 -18.56 -6.63
N VAL A 216 32.05 -18.06 -7.72
CA VAL A 216 31.61 -16.80 -8.34
C VAL A 216 30.19 -16.90 -8.90
N THR A 217 29.90 -17.96 -9.65
CA THR A 217 28.56 -18.21 -10.20
C THR A 217 27.54 -18.48 -9.09
N SER A 218 27.93 -19.18 -8.03
CA SER A 218 27.06 -19.43 -6.87
C SER A 218 26.63 -18.14 -6.18
N ILE A 219 27.56 -17.19 -5.99
CA ILE A 219 27.24 -15.87 -5.44
C ILE A 219 26.29 -15.11 -6.38
N ALA A 220 26.54 -15.14 -7.69
CA ALA A 220 25.65 -14.48 -8.65
C ALA A 220 24.22 -15.06 -8.58
N VAL A 221 24.08 -16.39 -8.60
CA VAL A 221 22.79 -17.08 -8.46
C VAL A 221 22.09 -16.66 -7.16
N PHE A 222 22.81 -16.66 -6.03
CA PHE A 222 22.29 -16.23 -4.74
C PHE A 222 21.77 -14.80 -4.78
N VAL A 223 22.49 -13.86 -5.39
CA VAL A 223 22.07 -12.46 -5.50
C VAL A 223 20.83 -12.32 -6.40
N PHE A 224 20.82 -12.92 -7.59
CA PHE A 224 19.70 -12.77 -8.53
C PHE A 224 18.43 -13.47 -8.04
N PHE A 225 18.52 -14.73 -7.62
CA PHE A 225 17.34 -15.43 -7.09
C PHE A 225 16.94 -14.92 -5.70
N GLY A 226 17.88 -14.46 -4.88
CA GLY A 226 17.59 -13.85 -3.58
C GLY A 226 16.76 -12.56 -3.74
N THR A 227 17.17 -11.68 -4.65
CA THR A 227 16.41 -10.45 -4.96
C THR A 227 15.04 -10.73 -5.58
N ASP A 228 14.94 -11.73 -6.47
CA ASP A 228 13.66 -12.18 -7.03
C ASP A 228 12.71 -12.77 -5.97
N SER A 229 13.27 -13.53 -5.02
CA SER A 229 12.54 -14.13 -3.91
C SER A 229 12.02 -13.05 -2.96
N ILE A 230 12.84 -12.07 -2.58
CA ILE A 230 12.42 -10.95 -1.72
C ILE A 230 11.29 -10.16 -2.39
N ALA A 231 11.40 -9.89 -3.70
CA ALA A 231 10.35 -9.19 -4.43
C ALA A 231 9.04 -10.00 -4.44
N THR A 232 9.12 -11.32 -4.59
CA THR A 232 7.94 -12.20 -4.57
C THR A 232 7.28 -12.21 -3.19
N GLU A 233 8.07 -12.31 -2.14
CA GLU A 233 7.62 -12.34 -0.74
C GLU A 233 6.79 -11.09 -0.38
N ILE A 234 7.24 -9.90 -0.80
CA ILE A 234 6.57 -8.64 -0.42
C ILE A 234 5.54 -8.16 -1.45
N GLU A 235 5.34 -8.89 -2.56
CA GLU A 235 4.47 -8.47 -3.67
C GLU A 235 2.99 -8.41 -3.26
N ASN A 236 2.55 -9.33 -2.40
CA ASN A 236 1.19 -9.40 -1.88
C ASN A 236 1.17 -9.12 -0.37
N PRO A 237 1.05 -7.86 0.07
CA PRO A 237 1.24 -7.51 1.47
C PRO A 237 0.13 -7.94 2.42
N PHE A 238 -0.94 -8.61 1.96
CA PHE A 238 -2.11 -8.92 2.78
C PHE A 238 -2.32 -10.42 3.03
N GLY A 239 -1.37 -11.27 2.65
CA GLY A 239 -1.44 -12.71 2.86
C GLY A 239 -1.17 -13.14 4.31
N TYR A 240 -0.55 -14.30 4.45
CA TYR A 240 -0.17 -14.91 5.74
C TYR A 240 1.33 -15.19 5.84
N ASP A 241 2.12 -14.73 4.87
CA ASP A 241 3.56 -14.90 4.90
C ASP A 241 4.16 -14.06 6.04
N ALA A 242 5.35 -14.42 6.49
CA ALA A 242 5.95 -13.81 7.69
C ALA A 242 6.19 -12.30 7.55
N ASN A 243 6.28 -11.81 6.30
CA ASN A 243 6.53 -10.41 5.97
C ASN A 243 5.27 -9.66 5.50
N ASP A 244 4.11 -10.32 5.53
CA ASP A 244 2.81 -9.70 5.25
C ASP A 244 2.33 -8.84 6.42
N LEU A 245 1.36 -7.96 6.14
CA LEU A 245 0.83 -6.95 7.06
C LEU A 245 -0.29 -7.47 7.98
#